data_AF-W1VM54-F1
#
_entry.id   AF-W1VM54-F1
#
_cell.length_a   1.000
_cell.length_b   1.000
_cell.length_c   1.000
_cell.angle_alpha   90.00
_cell.angle_beta   90.00
_cell.angle_gamma   90.00
#
_symmetry.space_group_name_H-M   'P 1'
#
loop_
_entity.id
_entity.type
_entity.pdbx_description
1 polymer ?
#
loop_
_entity_poly.entity_id
_entity_poly.type
_entity_poly.pdbx_seq_one_letter_code
_entity_poly.pdbx_strand_id
1 'polypeptide(L)'
;MFLVTSVAMLRERRSGTLERLWTTPLHRADLLLGYGTAFTLAATVQSLVLAAVCGWLLDVELAGSWGWLVLVGLLDAFVGVALGLFTSAFASSEFQAVQLMPVVVAPQVFLCGLLVPRGQLPGVLETIGDWLPMSWAADLAAHLATAPDMPWQTGRNLLWLG
;
A
#
# COMPACT_ATOMS: atom_id res chain seq x y z
N MET A 1 1.26 -2.91 6.07
CA MET A 1 1.43 -1.99 7.23
C MET A 1 0.14 -1.45 7.82
N PHE A 2 -0.93 -1.25 7.04
CA PHE A 2 -2.22 -0.67 7.48
C PHE A 2 -2.71 -1.01 8.91
N LEU A 3 -2.86 -2.29 9.23
CA LEU A 3 -3.45 -2.68 10.52
C LEU A 3 -2.51 -2.34 11.69
N VAL A 4 -1.21 -2.59 11.50
CA VAL A 4 -0.18 -2.35 12.51
C VAL A 4 -0.09 -0.85 12.83
N THR A 5 -0.08 0.01 11.80
CA THR A 5 -0.11 1.47 11.99
C THR A 5 -1.38 1.93 12.68
N SER A 6 -2.54 1.41 12.27
CA SER A 6 -3.82 1.79 12.87
C SER A 6 -3.91 1.40 14.36
N VAL A 7 -3.49 0.19 14.71
CA VAL A 7 -3.52 -0.32 16.09
C VAL A 7 -2.47 0.38 16.96
N ALA A 8 -1.26 0.63 16.43
CA ALA A 8 -0.22 1.34 17.17
C ALA A 8 -0.66 2.76 17.58
N MET A 9 -1.21 3.53 16.64
CA MET A 9 -1.70 4.88 16.92
C MET A 9 -2.95 4.86 17.83
N LEU A 10 -3.79 3.83 17.72
CA LEU A 10 -4.87 3.62 18.66
C LEU A 10 -4.37 3.39 20.09
N ARG A 11 -3.35 2.53 20.26
CA ARG A 11 -2.75 2.25 21.58
C ARG A 11 -2.19 3.52 22.19
N GLU A 12 -1.47 4.33 21.43
CA GLU A 12 -0.91 5.62 21.86
C GLU A 12 -1.99 6.56 22.45
N ARG A 13 -3.16 6.60 21.82
CA ARG A 13 -4.32 7.37 22.30
C ARG A 13 -4.95 6.76 23.53
N ARG A 14 -5.07 5.43 23.60
CA ARG A 14 -5.78 4.73 24.67
C ARG A 14 -4.96 4.57 25.94
N SER A 15 -3.63 4.53 25.84
CA SER A 15 -2.72 4.45 26.98
C SER A 15 -2.50 5.79 27.68
N GLY A 16 -3.06 6.89 27.17
CA GLY A 16 -2.80 8.25 27.66
C GLY A 16 -1.41 8.77 27.31
N THR A 17 -0.61 8.04 26.51
CA THR A 17 0.72 8.50 26.09
C THR A 17 0.61 9.75 25.22
N LEU A 18 -0.43 9.84 24.38
CA LEU A 18 -0.72 11.04 23.59
C LEU A 18 -0.97 12.28 24.46
N GLU A 19 -1.68 12.13 25.59
CA GLU A 19 -1.94 13.22 26.53
C GLU A 19 -0.64 13.72 27.17
N ARG A 20 0.27 12.80 27.52
CA ARG A 20 1.60 13.14 28.02
C ARG A 20 2.44 13.84 26.97
N LEU A 21 2.41 13.39 25.72
CA LEU A 21 3.10 14.06 24.60
C LEU A 21 2.60 15.49 24.39
N TRP A 22 1.31 15.75 24.58
CA TRP A 22 0.74 17.11 24.47
C TRP A 22 1.12 18.06 25.62
N THR A 23 1.69 17.56 26.72
CA THR A 23 2.32 18.41 27.73
C THR A 23 3.72 18.89 27.35
N THR A 24 4.28 18.37 26.25
CA THR A 24 5.56 18.79 25.67
C THR A 24 5.32 19.73 24.47
N PRO A 25 6.31 20.54 24.03
CA PRO A 25 6.14 21.48 22.91
C PRO A 25 6.10 20.79 21.52
N LEU A 26 5.49 19.61 21.42
CA LEU A 26 5.49 18.74 20.25
C LEU A 26 4.17 18.88 19.48
N HIS A 27 4.24 19.16 18.17
CA HIS A 27 3.03 19.29 17.37
C HIS A 27 2.46 17.93 16.98
N ARG A 28 1.13 17.87 16.76
CA ARG A 28 0.46 16.64 16.29
C ARG A 28 1.01 16.13 14.96
N ALA A 29 1.42 17.06 14.08
CA ALA A 29 2.02 16.73 12.79
C ALA A 29 3.37 16.00 12.97
N ASP A 30 4.20 16.42 13.92
CA ASP A 30 5.51 15.80 14.19
C ASP A 30 5.35 14.35 14.62
N LEU A 31 4.33 14.06 15.45
CA LEU A 31 4.03 12.69 15.87
C LEU A 31 3.58 11.82 14.69
N LEU A 32 2.66 12.32 13.86
CA LEU A 32 2.17 11.60 12.68
C LEU A 32 3.28 11.36 11.66
N LEU A 33 4.15 12.35 11.43
CA LEU A 33 5.31 12.22 10.55
C LEU A 33 6.35 11.25 11.13
N GLY A 34 6.58 11.26 12.43
CA GLY A 34 7.48 10.32 13.11
C GLY A 34 7.03 8.88 12.94
N TYR A 35 5.75 8.60 13.26
CA TYR A 35 5.18 7.27 13.06
C TYR A 35 5.11 6.89 11.58
N GLY A 36 4.70 7.81 10.71
CA GLY A 36 4.66 7.61 9.26
C GLY A 36 6.03 7.21 8.72
N THR A 37 7.09 7.93 9.11
CA THR A 37 8.46 7.65 8.70
C THR A 37 8.94 6.30 9.25
N ALA A 38 8.73 6.03 10.55
CA ALA A 38 9.15 4.77 11.16
C ALA A 38 8.50 3.55 10.50
N PHE A 39 7.19 3.59 10.25
CA PHE A 39 6.49 2.50 9.61
C PHE A 39 6.77 2.38 8.11
N THR A 40 7.08 3.48 7.44
CA THR A 40 7.53 3.44 6.04
C THR A 40 8.90 2.79 5.93
N LEU A 41 9.83 3.11 6.84
CA LEU A 41 11.13 2.41 6.90
C LEU A 41 10.97 0.91 7.17
N ALA A 42 10.06 0.53 8.09
CA ALA A 42 9.74 -0.87 8.32
C ALA A 42 9.14 -1.54 7.06
N ALA A 43 8.26 -0.84 6.34
CA ALA A 43 7.73 -1.31 5.06
C ALA A 43 8.83 -1.49 4.00
N THR A 44 9.83 -0.60 3.96
CA THR A 44 10.99 -0.76 3.07
C THR A 44 11.73 -2.06 3.32
N VAL A 45 12.06 -2.33 4.59
CA VAL A 45 12.72 -3.58 4.95
C VAL A 45 11.83 -4.76 4.58
N GLN A 46 10.53 -4.71 4.88
CA GLN A 46 9.58 -5.77 4.52
C GLN A 46 9.52 -6.00 3.00
N SER A 47 9.49 -4.95 2.19
CA SER A 47 9.44 -5.05 0.72
C SER A 47 10.71 -5.65 0.14
N LEU A 48 11.88 -5.29 0.68
CA LEU A 48 13.16 -5.88 0.26
C LEU A 48 13.24 -7.36 0.62
N VAL A 49 12.81 -7.72 1.82
CA VAL A 49 12.75 -9.12 2.26
C VAL A 49 11.80 -9.92 1.36
N LEU A 50 10.61 -9.37 1.05
CA LEU A 50 9.65 -10.02 0.17
C LEU A 50 10.23 -10.22 -1.24
N ALA A 51 10.86 -9.20 -1.82
CA ALA A 51 11.50 -9.31 -3.13
C ALA A 51 12.62 -10.35 -3.14
N ALA A 52 13.46 -10.39 -2.10
CA ALA A 52 14.52 -11.39 -1.96
C ALA A 52 13.95 -12.81 -1.83
N VAL A 53 12.87 -13.01 -1.07
CA VAL A 53 12.20 -14.30 -0.95
C VAL A 53 11.61 -14.74 -2.29
N CYS A 54 10.91 -13.84 -3.01
CA CYS A 54 10.38 -14.14 -4.33
C CYS A 54 11.48 -14.54 -5.32
N GLY A 55 12.56 -13.76 -5.38
CA GLY A 55 13.63 -13.98 -6.37
C GLY A 55 14.59 -15.13 -6.05
N TRP A 56 14.84 -15.44 -4.77
CA TRP A 56 15.86 -16.44 -4.39
C TRP A 56 15.29 -17.72 -3.81
N LEU A 57 14.12 -17.69 -3.17
CA LEU A 57 13.54 -18.87 -2.50
C LEU A 57 12.40 -19.48 -3.32
N LEU A 58 11.66 -18.65 -4.05
CA LEU A 58 10.50 -19.08 -4.84
C LEU A 58 10.79 -19.14 -6.35
N ASP A 59 12.03 -18.84 -6.75
CA ASP A 59 12.49 -18.85 -8.15
C ASP A 59 11.54 -18.09 -9.10
N VAL A 60 10.99 -16.96 -8.64
CA VAL A 60 10.13 -16.11 -9.47
C VAL A 60 11.00 -15.38 -10.49
N GLU A 61 10.78 -15.66 -11.77
CA GLU A 61 11.42 -14.95 -12.87
C GLU A 61 10.59 -13.73 -13.29
N LEU A 62 11.26 -12.59 -13.47
CA LEU A 62 10.65 -11.38 -14.02
C LEU A 62 11.36 -11.03 -15.32
N ALA A 63 10.57 -10.67 -16.34
CA ALA A 63 11.10 -10.08 -17.56
C ALA A 63 11.65 -8.67 -17.30
N GLY A 64 11.04 -7.94 -16.35
CA GLY A 64 11.42 -6.58 -15.98
C GLY A 64 12.29 -6.46 -14.72
N SER A 65 12.51 -5.21 -14.29
CA SER A 65 13.38 -4.90 -13.15
C SER A 65 12.66 -5.08 -11.79
N TRP A 66 13.28 -5.85 -10.90
CA TRP A 66 12.92 -5.93 -9.48
C TRP A 66 12.85 -4.57 -8.78
N GLY A 67 13.65 -3.60 -9.22
CA GLY A 67 13.67 -2.25 -8.63
C GLY A 67 12.32 -1.55 -8.75
N TRP A 68 11.58 -1.77 -9.84
CA TRP A 68 10.26 -1.19 -10.03
C TRP A 68 9.20 -1.82 -9.13
N LEU A 69 9.26 -3.14 -8.92
CA LEU A 69 8.41 -3.81 -7.94
C LEU A 69 8.62 -3.28 -6.53
N VAL A 70 9.89 -3.14 -6.11
CA VAL A 70 10.21 -2.58 -4.80
C VAL A 70 9.71 -1.14 -4.69
N LEU A 71 9.91 -0.31 -5.71
CA LEU A 71 9.47 1.08 -5.68
C LEU A 71 7.95 1.22 -5.56
N VAL A 72 7.17 0.47 -6.36
CA VAL A 72 5.71 0.53 -6.25
C VAL A 72 5.21 -0.10 -4.96
N GLY A 73 5.84 -1.20 -4.50
CA GLY A 73 5.55 -1.77 -3.18
C GLY A 73 5.79 -0.79 -2.03
N LEU A 74 6.84 0.03 -2.13
CA LEU A 74 7.12 1.11 -1.18
C LEU A 74 6.04 2.20 -1.19
N LEU A 75 5.63 2.65 -2.37
CA LEU A 75 4.59 3.67 -2.51
C LEU A 75 3.23 3.15 -2.00
N ASP A 76 2.87 1.91 -2.36
CA ASP A 76 1.66 1.26 -1.87
C ASP A 76 1.70 1.11 -0.34
N ALA A 77 2.84 0.69 0.21
CA ALA A 77 3.00 0.57 1.66
C ALA A 77 2.92 1.93 2.37
N PHE A 78 3.49 3.01 1.78
CA PHE A 78 3.38 4.37 2.30
C PHE A 78 1.91 4.83 2.35
N VAL A 79 1.15 4.60 1.28
CA VAL A 79 -0.29 4.89 1.25
C VAL A 79 -1.02 4.03 2.29
N GLY A 80 -0.67 2.76 2.42
CA GLY A 80 -1.22 1.86 3.45
C GLY A 80 -0.91 2.32 4.88
N VAL A 81 0.28 2.89 5.13
CA VAL A 81 0.65 3.52 6.41
C VAL A 81 -0.23 4.73 6.67
N ALA A 82 -0.36 5.63 5.69
CA ALA A 82 -1.18 6.83 5.79
C ALA A 82 -2.66 6.50 6.04
N LEU A 83 -3.21 5.51 5.30
CA LEU A 83 -4.56 5.01 5.50
C LEU A 83 -4.73 4.41 6.90
N GLY A 84 -3.76 3.63 7.39
CA GLY A 84 -3.82 3.07 8.74
C GLY A 84 -3.81 4.14 9.83
N LEU A 85 -2.96 5.16 9.70
CA LEU A 85 -2.96 6.31 10.60
C LEU A 85 -4.28 7.07 10.54
N PHE A 86 -4.85 7.27 9.34
CA PHE A 86 -6.14 7.91 9.15
C PHE A 86 -7.28 7.11 9.79
N THR A 87 -7.38 5.80 9.52
CA THR A 87 -8.44 4.95 10.08
C THR A 87 -8.33 4.79 11.59
N SER A 88 -7.12 4.93 12.15
CA SER A 88 -6.94 4.94 13.60
C SER A 88 -7.85 5.99 14.24
N ALA A 89 -8.03 7.16 13.61
CA ALA A 89 -8.87 8.24 14.15
C ALA A 89 -10.30 7.79 14.50
N PHE A 90 -10.87 6.87 13.72
CA PHE A 90 -12.24 6.37 13.87
C PHE A 90 -12.35 5.11 14.75
N ALA A 91 -11.26 4.39 14.96
CA ALA A 91 -11.24 3.21 15.80
C ALA A 91 -11.22 3.58 17.29
N SER A 92 -12.07 2.93 18.08
CA SER A 92 -12.17 3.05 19.54
C SER A 92 -11.62 1.82 20.28
N SER A 93 -11.44 0.71 19.56
CA SER A 93 -10.85 -0.54 20.07
C SER A 93 -10.02 -1.23 18.98
N GLU A 94 -9.08 -2.09 19.38
CA GLU A 94 -8.25 -2.85 18.42
C GLU A 94 -9.14 -3.74 17.55
N PHE A 95 -10.18 -4.33 18.14
CA PHE A 95 -11.18 -5.09 17.39
C PHE A 95 -11.86 -4.23 16.32
N GLN A 96 -12.26 -2.99 16.63
CA GLN A 96 -12.84 -2.09 15.63
C GLN A 96 -11.84 -1.74 14.52
N ALA A 97 -10.56 -1.56 14.84
CA ALA A 97 -9.52 -1.36 13.83
C ALA A 97 -9.37 -2.56 12.90
N VAL A 98 -9.46 -3.79 13.42
CA VAL A 98 -9.50 -5.01 12.60
C VAL A 98 -10.76 -5.03 11.71
N GLN A 99 -11.92 -4.65 12.24
CA GLN A 99 -13.18 -4.61 11.47
C GLN A 99 -13.20 -3.52 10.38
N LEU A 100 -12.39 -2.46 10.51
CA LEU A 100 -12.21 -1.47 9.44
C LEU A 100 -11.35 -1.98 8.30
N MET A 101 -10.51 -3.00 8.53
CA MET A 101 -9.62 -3.54 7.51
C MET A 101 -10.38 -4.08 6.29
N PRO A 102 -11.41 -4.95 6.42
CA PRO A 102 -12.21 -5.36 5.27
C PRO A 102 -12.83 -4.19 4.50
N VAL A 103 -13.29 -3.14 5.17
CA VAL A 103 -13.92 -1.98 4.52
C VAL A 103 -12.93 -1.24 3.60
N VAL A 104 -11.67 -1.14 4.01
CA VAL A 104 -10.63 -0.42 3.25
C VAL A 104 -9.89 -1.33 2.28
N VAL A 105 -9.57 -2.56 2.69
CA VAL A 105 -8.70 -3.48 1.95
C VAL A 105 -9.49 -4.38 1.00
N ALA A 106 -10.71 -4.81 1.35
CA ALA A 106 -11.46 -5.72 0.48
C ALA A 106 -11.76 -5.11 -0.89
N PRO A 107 -12.24 -3.84 -1.01
CA PRO A 107 -12.43 -3.22 -2.33
C PRO A 107 -11.15 -3.22 -3.16
N GLN A 108 -10.00 -3.04 -2.53
CA GLN A 108 -8.70 -3.05 -3.21
C GLN A 108 -8.38 -4.44 -3.76
N VAL A 109 -8.55 -5.50 -2.95
CA VAL A 109 -8.31 -6.89 -3.38
C VAL A 109 -9.28 -7.31 -4.48
N PHE A 110 -10.55 -6.89 -4.41
CA PHE A 110 -11.55 -7.25 -5.42
C PHE A 110 -11.36 -6.50 -6.75
N LEU A 111 -10.86 -5.26 -6.72
CA LEU A 111 -10.79 -4.39 -7.89
C LEU A 111 -9.37 -4.27 -8.50
N CYS A 112 -8.33 -4.78 -7.84
CA CYS A 112 -6.95 -4.65 -8.32
C CYS A 112 -6.61 -5.48 -9.57
N GLY A 113 -7.53 -6.32 -10.07
CA GLY A 113 -7.29 -7.16 -11.24
C GLY A 113 -6.84 -8.60 -10.93
N LEU A 114 -6.61 -8.93 -9.65
CA LEU A 114 -6.14 -10.26 -9.24
C LEU A 114 -7.20 -11.35 -9.38
N LEU A 115 -8.46 -11.06 -9.02
CA LEU A 115 -9.57 -12.02 -9.07
C LEU A 115 -10.34 -11.97 -10.39
N VAL A 116 -10.57 -10.76 -10.92
CA VAL A 116 -11.25 -10.51 -12.19
C VAL A 116 -10.39 -9.51 -12.96
N PRO A 117 -10.03 -9.78 -14.23
CA PRO A 117 -9.26 -8.83 -15.03
C PRO A 117 -9.94 -7.46 -15.10
N ARG A 118 -9.16 -6.38 -14.97
CA ARG A 118 -9.70 -5.02 -14.83
C ARG A 118 -10.61 -4.59 -15.99
N GLY A 119 -10.26 -4.93 -17.22
CA GLY A 119 -11.07 -4.64 -18.41
C GLY A 119 -12.38 -5.43 -18.53
N GLN A 120 -12.66 -6.36 -17.60
CA GLN A 120 -13.94 -7.06 -17.49
C GLN A 120 -14.83 -6.49 -16.38
N LEU A 121 -14.33 -5.55 -15.57
CA LEU A 121 -15.13 -4.89 -14.55
C LEU A 121 -16.14 -3.94 -15.22
N PRO A 122 -17.36 -3.81 -14.67
CA PRO A 122 -18.26 -2.73 -15.04
C PRO A 122 -17.57 -1.38 -14.87
N GLY A 123 -17.76 -0.44 -15.81
CA GLY A 123 -16.97 0.80 -15.87
C GLY A 123 -16.92 1.61 -14.57
N VAL A 124 -17.96 1.58 -13.73
CA VAL A 124 -17.94 2.24 -12.40
C VAL A 124 -16.92 1.59 -11.46
N LEU A 125 -16.89 0.25 -11.39
CA LEU A 125 -15.98 -0.50 -10.55
C LEU A 125 -14.55 -0.42 -11.06
N GLU A 126 -14.37 -0.42 -12.38
CA GLU A 126 -13.08 -0.16 -13.02
C GLU A 126 -12.53 1.21 -12.63
N THR A 127 -13.37 2.25 -12.76
CA THR A 127 -13.00 3.64 -12.41
C THR A 127 -12.63 3.75 -10.93
N ILE A 128 -13.38 3.11 -10.02
CA ILE A 128 -13.03 3.09 -8.59
C ILE A 128 -11.67 2.39 -8.39
N GLY A 129 -11.47 1.27 -9.08
CA GLY A 129 -10.22 0.50 -9.05
C GLY A 129 -9.00 1.33 -9.44
N ASP A 130 -9.11 2.28 -10.38
CA ASP A 130 -8.01 3.15 -10.80
C ASP A 130 -7.46 4.04 -9.68
N TRP A 131 -8.28 4.38 -8.67
CA TRP A 131 -7.84 5.20 -7.54
C TRP A 131 -7.22 4.39 -6.41
N LEU A 132 -7.33 3.05 -6.45
CA LEU A 132 -6.87 2.19 -5.37
C LEU A 132 -5.39 1.83 -5.56
N PRO A 133 -4.52 2.06 -4.54
CA PRO A 133 -3.08 1.92 -4.69
C PRO A 133 -2.67 0.48 -5.04
N MET A 134 -3.39 -0.51 -4.49
CA MET A 134 -3.14 -1.92 -4.76
C MET A 134 -3.33 -2.29 -6.24
N SER A 135 -4.21 -1.61 -6.97
CA SER A 135 -4.42 -1.83 -8.40
C SER A 135 -3.16 -1.54 -9.20
N TRP A 136 -2.44 -0.47 -8.85
CA TRP A 136 -1.18 -0.09 -9.50
C TRP A 136 -0.07 -1.08 -9.23
N ALA A 137 0.00 -1.60 -7.99
CA ALA A 137 0.97 -2.63 -7.62
C ALA A 137 0.71 -3.96 -8.36
N ALA A 138 -0.55 -4.39 -8.44
CA ALA A 138 -0.93 -5.62 -9.13
C ALA A 138 -0.69 -5.53 -10.64
N ASP A 139 -1.07 -4.41 -11.27
CA ASP A 139 -0.91 -4.19 -12.71
C ASP A 139 0.58 -4.16 -13.12
N LEU A 140 1.41 -3.43 -12.36
CA LEU A 140 2.84 -3.41 -12.60
C LEU A 140 3.47 -4.81 -12.42
N ALA A 141 3.06 -5.55 -11.40
CA ALA A 141 3.60 -6.90 -11.17
C ALA A 141 3.24 -7.86 -12.30
N ALA A 142 2.00 -7.81 -12.81
CA ALA A 142 1.58 -8.59 -13.96
C ALA A 142 2.35 -8.20 -15.24
N HIS A 143 2.59 -6.90 -15.44
CA HIS A 143 3.35 -6.40 -16.58
C HIS A 143 4.81 -6.87 -16.54
N LEU A 144 5.51 -6.67 -15.41
CA LEU A 144 6.93 -7.03 -15.27
C LEU A 144 7.19 -8.54 -15.34
N ALA A 145 6.16 -9.36 -15.11
CA ALA A 145 6.24 -10.81 -15.32
C ALA A 145 6.36 -11.19 -16.80
N THR A 146 5.89 -10.35 -17.73
CA THR A 146 5.82 -10.67 -19.17
C THR A 146 6.63 -9.73 -20.05
N ALA A 147 6.88 -8.50 -19.61
CA ALA A 147 7.52 -7.45 -20.39
C ALA A 147 8.62 -6.72 -19.59
N PRO A 148 9.73 -6.33 -20.22
CA PRO A 148 10.83 -5.63 -19.55
C PRO A 148 10.61 -4.12 -19.43
N ASP A 149 9.70 -3.54 -20.22
CA ASP A 149 9.42 -2.12 -20.27
C ASP A 149 8.42 -1.66 -19.18
N MET A 150 8.17 -0.36 -19.14
CA MET A 150 7.20 0.25 -18.23
C MET A 150 5.81 0.28 -18.89
N PRO A 151 4.72 0.07 -18.14
CA PRO A 151 3.38 0.01 -18.73
C PRO A 151 2.97 1.29 -19.50
N TRP A 152 3.42 2.47 -19.04
CA TRP A 152 3.17 3.73 -19.75
C TRP A 152 4.10 3.96 -20.95
N GLN A 153 5.23 3.24 -21.05
CA GLN A 153 6.06 3.23 -22.26
C GLN A 153 5.38 2.43 -23.36
N THR A 154 4.71 1.33 -23.03
CA THR A 154 3.90 0.55 -23.99
C THR A 154 2.75 1.40 -24.55
N GLY A 155 2.02 2.12 -23.70
CA GLY A 155 0.98 3.07 -24.15
C GLY A 155 1.52 4.22 -25.00
N ARG A 156 2.72 4.72 -24.68
CA ARG A 156 3.42 5.72 -25.51
C ARG A 156 3.83 5.12 -26.86
N ASN A 157 4.33 3.89 -26.91
CA ASN A 157 4.72 3.22 -28.17
C ASN A 157 3.51 2.92 -29.07
N LEU A 158 2.35 2.62 -28.50
CA LEU A 158 1.09 2.48 -29.24
C LEU A 158 0.59 3.80 -29.85
N LEU A 159 0.80 4.94 -29.19
CA LEU A 159 0.47 6.28 -29.72
C LEU A 159 1.41 6.74 -30.85
N TRP A 160 2.57 6.12 -31.01
CA TRP A 160 3.52 6.40 -32.11
C TRP A 160 3.39 5.44 -33.30
N LEU A 161 2.56 4.39 -33.19
CA LEU A 161 2.28 3.40 -34.24
C LEU A 161 0.90 3.62 -34.91
N GLY A 162 0.27 4.78 -34.71
CA GLY A 162 -0.95 5.22 -35.37
C GLY A 162 -0.73 6.36 -36.34
#